data_AF-A0AAI8A8V9-F1
#
_entry.id   AF-A0AAI8A8V9-F1
#
_cell.length_a   1.000
_cell.length_b   1.000
_cell.length_c   1.000
_cell.angle_alpha   90.00
_cell.angle_beta   90.00
_cell.angle_gamma   90.00
#
_symmetry.space_group_name_H-M   'P 1'
#
loop_
_entity.id
_entity.type
_entity.pdbx_description
1 polymer ?
#
loop_
_entity_poly.entity_id
_entity_poly.type
_entity_poly.pdbx_seq_one_letter_code
_entity_poly.pdbx_strand_id
1 'polypeptide(L)' 'MNEAELIFTALAELSTRQVVETNNATGMEENKVAGKIGGSIAKNAKNGLGK' A
#
# COMPACT_ATOMS: atom_id res chain seq x y z
N MET A 1 13.11 -1.98 11.88
CA MET A 1 12.78 -1.00 10.82
C MET A 1 14.07 -0.37 10.33
N ASN A 2 14.52 -0.77 9.16
CA ASN A 2 15.56 -0.09 8.39
C ASN A 2 14.93 1.00 7.49
N GLU A 3 15.76 1.82 6.85
CA GLU A 3 15.30 2.91 5.99
C GLU A 3 14.45 2.41 4.81
N ALA A 4 14.86 1.29 4.18
CA ALA A 4 14.09 0.69 3.10
C ALA A 4 12.71 0.21 3.58
N GLU A 5 12.62 -0.39 4.78
CA GLU A 5 11.36 -0.79 5.41
C GLU A 5 10.46 0.41 5.65
N LEU A 6 11.01 1.53 6.15
CA LEU A 6 10.26 2.78 6.33
C LEU A 6 9.70 3.32 5.00
N ILE A 7 10.52 3.33 3.94
CA ILE A 7 10.10 3.76 2.59
C ILE A 7 8.96 2.88 2.07
N PHE A 8 9.08 1.55 2.16
CA PHE A 8 8.04 0.65 1.67
C PHE A 8 6.78 0.67 2.54
N THR A 9 6.90 0.92 3.85
CA THR A 9 5.75 1.16 4.72
C THR A 9 5.02 2.44 4.33
N ALA A 10 5.74 3.54 4.09
CA ALA A 10 5.15 4.80 3.63
C ALA A 10 4.49 4.66 2.25
N LEU A 11 5.11 3.90 1.33
CA LEU A 11 4.54 3.59 0.02
C LEU A 11 3.26 2.76 0.14
N ALA A 12 3.23 1.76 1.02
CA ALA A 12 2.04 0.95 1.26
C ALA A 12 0.88 1.80 1.80
N GLU A 13 1.19 2.71 2.74
CA GLU A 13 0.21 3.64 3.31
C GLU A 13 -0.33 4.61 2.25
N LEU A 14 0.55 5.29 1.51
CA LEU A 14 0.16 6.22 0.44
C LEU A 14 -0.71 5.53 -0.61
N SER A 15 -0.29 4.35 -1.08
CA SER A 15 -1.02 3.59 -2.09
C SER A 15 -2.38 3.13 -1.58
N THR A 16 -2.46 2.74 -0.29
CA THR A 16 -3.74 2.38 0.34
C THR A 16 -4.69 3.58 0.37
N ARG A 17 -4.20 4.77 0.76
CA ARG A 17 -5.01 6.00 0.78
C ARG A 17 -5.53 6.38 -0.62
N GLN A 18 -4.68 6.29 -1.64
CA GLN A 18 -5.10 6.56 -3.02
C GLN A 18 -6.22 5.61 -3.49
N VAL A 19 -6.14 4.33 -3.13
CA VAL A 19 -7.19 3.35 -3.46
C VAL A 19 -8.47 3.63 -2.69
N VAL A 20 -8.38 4.02 -1.42
CA VAL A 20 -9.53 4.44 -0.61
C VAL A 20 -10.23 5.63 -1.23
N GLU A 21 -9.47 6.68 -1.59
CA GLU A 21 -10.00 7.90 -2.20
C GLU A 21 -10.63 7.62 -3.57
N THR A 22 -9.96 6.84 -4.42
CA THR A 22 -10.44 6.52 -5.77
C THR A 22 -11.74 5.71 -5.75
N ASN A 23 -11.86 4.78 -4.80
CA ASN A 23 -13.02 3.90 -4.71
C ASN A 23 -14.11 4.41 -3.76
N ASN A 24 -13.92 5.59 -3.14
CA ASN A 24 -14.75 6.09 -2.04
C ASN A 24 -15.00 5.02 -0.96
N ALA A 25 -13.94 4.28 -0.60
CA ALA A 25 -14.03 3.26 0.44
C ALA A 25 -14.28 3.92 1.80
N THR A 26 -15.39 3.57 2.44
CA THR A 26 -15.79 4.10 3.75
C THR A 26 -15.96 3.00 4.79
N GLY A 27 -16.26 1.78 4.34
CA GLY A 27 -16.50 0.63 5.20
C GLY A 27 -15.25 -0.17 5.56
N MET A 28 -15.32 -0.96 6.62
CA MET A 28 -14.22 -1.82 7.06
C MET A 28 -13.82 -2.85 6.00
N GLU A 29 -14.78 -3.49 5.35
CA GLU A 29 -14.49 -4.48 4.29
C GLU A 29 -13.84 -3.83 3.06
N GLU A 30 -14.29 -2.63 2.68
CA GLU A 30 -13.70 -1.86 1.57
C GLU A 30 -12.26 -1.43 1.90
N ASN A 31 -12.04 -0.93 3.12
CA ASN A 31 -10.72 -0.56 3.62
C ASN A 31 -9.77 -1.76 3.69
N LYS A 32 -10.28 -2.96 4.02
CA LYS A 32 -9.50 -4.20 4.00
C LYS A 32 -9.06 -4.57 2.59
N VAL A 33 -9.93 -4.37 1.59
CA VAL A 33 -9.58 -4.56 0.18
C VAL A 33 -8.54 -3.52 -0.25
N ALA A 34 -8.74 -2.24 0.07
CA ALA A 34 -7.80 -1.17 -0.24
C ALA A 34 -6.40 -1.41 0.37
N GLY A 35 -6.34 -1.85 1.63
CA GLY A 35 -5.09 -2.18 2.31
C GLY A 35 -4.33 -3.34 1.66
N LYS A 36 -5.04 -4.36 1.16
CA LYS A 36 -4.43 -5.45 0.38
C LYS A 36 -3.84 -4.94 -0.93
N ILE A 37 -4.53 -4.03 -1.62
CA ILE A 37 -4.08 -3.45 -2.89
C ILE A 37 -2.83 -2.58 -2.64
N GLY A 38 -2.89 -1.64 -1.69
CA GLY A 38 -1.77 -0.76 -1.37
C GLY A 38 -0.53 -1.53 -0.88
N GLY A 39 -0.72 -2.54 -0.02
CA GLY A 39 0.37 -3.42 0.40
C GLY A 39 0.98 -4.23 -0.75
N SER A 40 0.16 -4.68 -1.71
CA SER A 40 0.66 -5.40 -2.90
C SER A 40 1.49 -4.50 -3.82
N ILE A 41 1.11 -3.23 -3.97
CA ILE A 41 1.89 -2.23 -4.73
C ILE A 41 3.27 -2.05 -4.10
N ALA A 42 3.34 -1.83 -2.79
CA ALA A 42 4.62 -1.67 -2.09
C ALA A 42 5.50 -2.93 -2.17
N LYS A 43 4.89 -4.12 -2.03
CA LYS A 43 5.59 -5.41 -2.21
C LYS A 43 6.18 -5.55 -3.61
N ASN A 44 5.41 -5.19 -4.64
CA ASN A 44 5.86 -5.27 -6.03
C ASN A 44 7.00 -4.28 -6.31
N ALA A 45 6.91 -3.05 -5.80
CA ALA A 45 7.98 -2.06 -5.91
C ALA A 45 9.27 -2.56 -5.24
N LYS A 46 9.18 -3.12 -4.03
CA LYS A 46 10.32 -3.74 -3.33
C LYS A 46 10.96 -4.85 -4.15
N ASN A 47 10.15 -5.74 -4.72
CA ASN A 47 10.65 -6.85 -5.53
C ASN A 47 11.27 -6.38 -6.86
N GLY A 48 10.83 -5.26 -7.41
CA GLY A 48 11.38 -4.69 -8.65
C GLY A 48 12.77 -4.06 -8.48
N LEU A 49 13.09 -3.57 -7.28
CA LEU A 49 14.38 -2.94 -6.96
C LEU A 49 15.47 -3.95 -6.56
N GLY A 50 15.09 -5.18 -6.20
CA GLY A 50 16.02 -6.25 -5.83
C GLY A 50 16.39 -7.20 -6.97
N LYS A 51 16.05 -6.84 -8.22
CA LYS A 51 16.46 -7.57 -9.44
C LYS A 51 17.67 -6.90 -10.09
#